data_AF-A0A7C6Y2V3-F1
#
_entry.id   AF-A0A7C6Y2V3-F1
#
_cell.length_a   1.000
_cell.length_b   1.000
_cell.length_c   1.000
_cell.angle_alpha   90.00
_cell.angle_beta   90.00
_cell.angle_gamma   90.00
#
_symmetry.space_group_name_H-M   'P 1'
#
loop_
_entity.id
_entity.type
_entity.pdbx_description
1 polymer ?
#
loop_
_entity_poly.entity_id
_entity_poly.type
_entity_poly.pdbx_seq_one_letter_code
_entity_poly.pdbx_strand_id
1 'polypeptide(L)'
;MKFENNEKQALAITIKKMVPAVLIAMIATALGLLSLYRSKVPMVRDFGTMLTIGILISFIISILIFIPFLFIRDKHFPKEEIKKEKIDKPNKFIIAKIVS
;
A
#
# COMPACT_ATOMS: atom_id res chain seq x y z
N MET A 1 -2.45 20.09 17.21
CA MET A 1 -2.61 18.62 17.31
C MET A 1 -3.53 17.99 16.22
N LYS A 2 -3.76 18.64 15.05
CA LYS A 2 -4.74 18.16 14.03
C LYS A 2 -4.10 17.44 12.81
N PHE A 3 -2.77 17.38 12.74
CA PHE A 3 -2.02 16.77 11.64
C PHE A 3 -1.82 15.25 11.81
N GLU A 4 -1.96 14.69 13.02
CA GLU A 4 -1.78 13.26 13.27
C GLU A 4 -2.85 12.40 12.56
N ASN A 5 -4.10 12.85 12.59
CA ASN A 5 -5.23 12.10 12.07
C ASN A 5 -5.21 11.98 10.55
N ASN A 6 -4.73 13.00 9.83
CA ASN A 6 -4.70 13.00 8.36
C ASN A 6 -3.66 12.03 7.80
N GLU A 7 -2.52 11.89 8.46
CA GLU A 7 -1.46 10.99 8.01
C GLU A 7 -1.78 9.54 8.34
N LYS A 8 -2.33 9.27 9.54
CA LYS A 8 -2.87 7.95 9.89
C LYS A 8 -3.99 7.55 8.93
N GLN A 9 -4.86 8.49 8.53
CA GLN A 9 -5.89 8.24 7.52
C GLN A 9 -5.30 8.00 6.12
N ALA A 10 -4.28 8.76 5.69
CA ALA A 10 -3.63 8.55 4.41
C ALA A 10 -2.92 7.18 4.33
N LEU A 11 -2.26 6.76 5.41
CA LEU A 11 -1.68 5.43 5.56
C LEU A 11 -2.77 4.36 5.54
N ALA A 12 -3.85 4.53 6.30
CA ALA A 12 -4.97 3.59 6.33
C ALA A 12 -5.65 3.43 4.96
N ILE A 13 -5.84 4.52 4.21
CA ILE A 13 -6.39 4.49 2.85
C ILE A 13 -5.43 3.76 1.90
N THR A 14 -4.13 4.02 2.00
CA THR A 14 -3.10 3.35 1.19
C THR A 14 -3.11 1.85 1.45
N ILE A 15 -3.05 1.43 2.70
CA ILE A 15 -3.09 0.00 3.08
C ILE A 15 -4.41 -0.63 2.60
N LYS A 16 -5.55 0.04 2.83
CA LYS A 16 -6.88 -0.44 2.43
C LYS A 16 -7.01 -0.63 0.91
N LYS A 17 -6.33 0.16 0.10
CA LYS A 17 -6.30 0.01 -1.37
C LYS A 17 -5.22 -0.98 -1.84
N MET A 18 -4.09 -1.07 -1.15
CA MET A 18 -2.96 -1.92 -1.55
C MET A 18 -3.26 -3.40 -1.30
N VAL A 19 -3.86 -3.75 -0.16
CA VAL A 19 -4.20 -5.14 0.20
C VAL A 19 -5.03 -5.86 -0.88
N PRO A 20 -6.17 -5.33 -1.36
CA PRO A 20 -6.94 -6.00 -2.41
C PRO A 20 -6.18 -6.08 -3.75
N ALA A 21 -5.37 -5.09 -4.10
CA ALA A 21 -4.55 -5.13 -5.31
C ALA A 21 -3.50 -6.25 -5.27
N VAL A 22 -2.83 -6.41 -4.13
CA VAL A 22 -1.84 -7.49 -3.91
C VAL A 22 -2.50 -8.86 -3.95
N LEU A 23 -3.70 -9.02 -3.39
CA LEU A 23 -4.45 -10.29 -3.46
C LEU A 23 -4.76 -10.69 -4.91
N ILE A 24 -5.20 -9.75 -5.74
CA ILE A 24 -5.48 -10.01 -7.16
C ILE A 24 -4.19 -10.44 -7.89
N ALA A 25 -3.07 -9.76 -7.61
CA ALA A 25 -1.77 -10.12 -8.18
C ALA A 25 -1.31 -11.52 -7.75
N MET A 26 -1.52 -11.89 -6.48
CA MET A 26 -1.21 -13.23 -5.98
C MET A 26 -2.04 -14.31 -6.68
N ILE A 27 -3.34 -14.08 -6.90
CA ILE A 27 -4.22 -15.00 -7.63
C ILE A 27 -3.76 -15.13 -9.08
N ALA A 28 -3.47 -14.02 -9.76
CA ALA A 28 -2.95 -14.04 -11.13
C ALA A 28 -1.62 -14.81 -11.23
N THR A 29 -0.73 -14.62 -10.26
CA THR A 29 0.55 -15.34 -10.17
C THR A 29 0.31 -16.84 -9.97
N ALA A 30 -0.58 -17.20 -9.04
CA ALA A 30 -0.94 -18.59 -8.81
C ALA A 30 -1.50 -19.24 -10.08
N LEU A 31 -2.40 -18.56 -10.80
CA LEU A 31 -2.94 -19.03 -12.09
C LEU A 31 -1.86 -19.18 -13.16
N GLY A 32 -0.91 -18.23 -13.24
CA GLY A 32 0.24 -18.31 -14.14
C GLY A 32 1.13 -19.52 -13.85
N LEU A 33 1.39 -19.80 -12.57
CA LEU A 33 2.15 -20.98 -12.15
C LEU A 33 1.38 -22.28 -12.37
N LEU A 34 0.07 -22.28 -12.12
CA LEU A 34 -0.82 -23.42 -12.38
C LEU A 34 -0.86 -23.79 -13.87
N SER A 35 -0.83 -22.80 -14.76
CA SER A 35 -0.72 -23.01 -16.21
C SER A 35 0.57 -23.79 -16.56
N LEU A 36 1.70 -23.39 -15.96
CA LEU A 36 2.98 -24.08 -16.09
C LEU A 36 2.95 -25.50 -15.49
N TYR A 37 2.24 -25.70 -14.38
CA TYR A 37 2.09 -26.98 -13.67
C TYR A 37 1.32 -28.04 -14.47
N ARG A 38 0.49 -27.62 -15.44
CA ARG A 38 -0.24 -28.54 -16.34
C ARG A 38 0.67 -29.22 -17.37
N SER A 39 1.89 -28.72 -17.55
CA SER A 39 2.86 -29.33 -18.46
C SER A 39 3.46 -30.60 -17.86
N LYS A 40 3.53 -31.69 -18.63
CA LYS A 40 3.98 -33.05 -18.25
C LYS A 40 5.45 -33.15 -17.79
N VAL A 41 6.16 -32.04 -17.59
CA VAL A 41 7.59 -32.01 -17.30
C VAL A 41 7.82 -31.91 -15.78
N PRO A 42 8.38 -32.94 -15.13
CA PRO A 42 8.53 -33.02 -13.67
C PRO A 42 9.31 -31.82 -13.09
N MET A 43 10.18 -31.20 -13.89
CA MET A 43 10.99 -30.05 -13.49
C MET A 43 10.16 -28.78 -13.16
N VAL A 44 9.00 -28.58 -13.79
CA VAL A 44 8.15 -27.40 -13.54
C VAL A 44 7.29 -27.60 -12.28
N ARG A 45 7.00 -28.86 -11.95
CA ARG A 45 6.25 -29.24 -10.75
C ARG A 45 7.00 -28.85 -9.49
N ASP A 46 8.27 -29.23 -9.43
CA ASP A 46 9.16 -28.97 -8.29
C ASP A 46 9.50 -27.47 -8.16
N PHE A 47 9.61 -26.77 -9.29
CA PHE A 47 9.75 -25.32 -9.29
C PHE A 47 8.50 -24.60 -8.74
N GLY A 48 7.30 -25.05 -9.16
CA GLY A 48 6.03 -24.47 -8.71
C GLY A 48 5.77 -24.67 -7.21
N THR A 49 6.10 -25.84 -6.66
CA THR A 49 5.98 -26.10 -5.21
C THR A 49 6.97 -25.27 -4.40
N MET A 50 8.23 -25.17 -4.83
CA MET A 50 9.23 -24.32 -4.17
C MET A 50 8.82 -22.84 -4.18
N LEU A 51 8.29 -22.36 -5.31
CA LEU A 51 7.80 -20.98 -5.43
C LEU A 51 6.56 -20.73 -4.56
N THR A 52 5.63 -21.68 -4.49
CA THR A 52 4.45 -21.58 -3.61
C THR A 52 4.85 -21.49 -2.15
N ILE A 53 5.81 -22.33 -1.71
CA ILE A 53 6.37 -22.29 -0.35
C ILE A 53 7.06 -20.94 -0.10
N GLY A 54 7.84 -20.44 -1.06
CA GLY A 54 8.50 -19.14 -0.97
C GLY A 54 7.52 -17.98 -0.83
N ILE A 55 6.42 -17.97 -1.59
CA ILE A 55 5.36 -16.95 -1.49
C ILE A 55 4.67 -17.02 -0.13
N LEU A 56 4.37 -18.22 0.36
CA LEU A 56 3.72 -18.40 1.65
C LEU A 56 4.59 -17.91 2.81
N ILE A 57 5.87 -18.30 2.82
CA ILE A 57 6.85 -17.85 3.81
C ILE A 57 7.06 -16.33 3.70
N SER A 58 7.21 -15.81 2.48
CA SER A 58 7.37 -14.37 2.23
C SER A 58 6.15 -13.58 2.69
N PHE A 59 4.94 -14.09 2.53
CA PHE A 59 3.72 -13.44 3.02
C PHE A 59 3.69 -13.37 4.55
N ILE A 60 4.06 -14.44 5.24
CA ILE A 60 4.16 -14.49 6.70
C ILE A 60 5.24 -13.53 7.20
N ILE A 61 6.42 -13.55 6.58
CA ILE A 61 7.51 -12.64 6.91
C ILE A 61 7.11 -11.20 6.62
N SER A 62 6.43 -10.94 5.51
CA SER A 62 5.95 -9.61 5.14
C SER A 62 4.98 -9.08 6.17
N ILE A 63 3.97 -9.84 6.62
CA ILE A 63 3.06 -9.33 7.66
C ILE A 63 3.81 -9.11 9.00
N LEU A 64 4.72 -10.01 9.36
CA LEU A 64 5.54 -9.91 10.58
C LEU A 64 6.51 -8.74 10.55
N ILE A 65 7.08 -8.40 9.40
CA ILE A 65 8.03 -7.29 9.21
C ILE A 65 7.31 -5.99 8.93
N PHE A 66 6.18 -6.01 8.23
CA PHE A 66 5.43 -4.82 7.83
C PHE A 66 4.90 -4.05 9.04
N ILE A 67 4.43 -4.75 10.07
CA ILE A 67 3.94 -4.15 11.31
C ILE A 67 5.05 -3.37 12.05
N PRO A 68 6.21 -3.97 12.40
CA PRO A 68 7.31 -3.24 13.03
C PRO A 68 7.97 -2.26 12.07
N PHE A 69 8.02 -2.53 10.76
CA PHE A 69 8.54 -1.59 9.77
C PHE A 69 7.70 -0.31 9.71
N LEU A 70 6.37 -0.44 9.73
CA LEU A 70 5.46 0.70 9.80
C LEU A 70 5.65 1.48 11.13
N PHE A 71 5.83 0.76 12.24
CA PHE A 71 6.07 1.36 13.55
C PHE A 71 7.43 2.05 13.68
N ILE A 72 8.50 1.46 13.13
CA ILE A 72 9.85 2.05 13.09
C ILE A 72 9.86 3.28 12.20
N ARG A 73 9.18 3.25 11.04
CA ARG A 73 9.10 4.42 10.17
C ARG A 73 8.32 5.54 10.84
N ASP A 74 7.24 5.25 11.56
CA ASP A 74 6.51 6.26 12.34
C ASP A 74 7.39 6.87 13.46
N LYS A 75 8.33 6.10 14.01
CA LYS A 75 9.25 6.57 15.06
C LYS A 75 10.51 7.30 14.55
N HIS A 76 11.02 6.94 13.37
CA HIS A 76 12.25 7.51 12.79
C HIS A 76 12.01 8.57 11.72
N PHE A 77 10.79 8.71 11.20
CA PHE A 77 10.37 9.88 10.42
C PHE A 77 9.59 10.80 11.36
N PRO A 78 10.24 11.73 12.10
CA PRO A 78 9.52 12.92 12.53
C PRO A 78 8.92 13.51 11.25
N LYS A 79 7.60 13.68 11.25
CA LYS A 79 6.85 14.23 10.13
C LYS A 79 7.52 15.51 9.67
N GLU A 80 8.28 15.45 8.57
CA GLU A 80 8.54 16.64 7.79
C GLU A 80 7.17 17.06 7.26
N GLU A 81 6.64 18.09 7.91
CA GLU A 81 5.45 18.80 7.47
C GLU A 81 5.68 19.20 6.01
N ILE A 82 5.16 18.42 5.06
CA ILE A 82 4.91 18.92 3.72
C ILE A 82 3.85 19.99 3.92
N LYS A 83 4.34 21.23 4.07
CA LYS A 83 3.60 22.47 4.19
C LYS A 83 2.65 22.56 3.00
N LYS A 84 1.44 22.00 3.14
CA LYS A 84 0.36 22.25 2.20
C LYS A 84 0.00 23.71 2.37
N GLU A 85 0.45 24.52 1.42
CA GLU A 85 -0.02 25.88 1.21
C GLU A 85 -1.54 25.92 1.38
N LYS A 86 -1.98 26.82 2.25
CA LYS A 86 -3.36 27.26 2.29
C LYS A 86 -3.69 27.77 0.89
N ILE A 87 -4.47 27.01 0.13
CA ILE A 87 -5.21 27.58 -0.98
C ILE A 87 -6.26 28.46 -0.33
N ASP A 88 -5.97 29.76 -0.39
CA ASP A 88 -6.73 30.83 0.22
C ASP A 88 -8.17 30.78 -0.27
N LYS A 89 -9.09 30.56 0.68
CA LYS A 89 -10.52 30.79 0.45
C LYS A 89 -10.66 32.25 0.00
N PRO A 90 -11.25 32.54 -1.17
CA PRO A 90 -11.39 33.91 -1.63
C PRO A 90 -12.22 34.69 -0.61
N ASN A 91 -11.62 35.76 -0.10
CA ASN A 91 -12.21 36.63 0.89
C ASN A 91 -13.55 37.18 0.35
N LYS A 92 -14.65 36.91 1.07
CA LYS A 92 -16.02 37.37 0.73
C LYS A 92 -16.11 38.89 0.53
N PHE A 93 -15.14 39.63 1.10
CA PHE A 93 -14.98 41.08 0.95
C PHE A 93 -14.58 41.53 -0.47
N ILE A 94 -13.82 40.73 -1.22
CA ILE A 94 -13.43 41.06 -2.61
C ILE A 94 -14.63 40.89 -3.54
N ILE A 95 -15.40 39.83 -3.34
CA ILE A 95 -16.60 39.53 -4.13
C ILE A 95 -17.67 40.61 -3.93
N ALA A 96 -17.85 41.08 -2.70
CA ALA A 96 -18.79 42.16 -2.37
C ALA A 96 -18.38 43.52 -2.96
N LYS A 97 -17.08 43.78 -3.15
CA LYS A 97 -16.57 45.02 -3.76
C LYS A 97 -16.62 45.02 -5.29
N ILE A 98 -16.72 43.86 -5.93
CA ILE A 98 -16.83 43.74 -7.40
C ILE A 98 -18.30 43.82 -7.85
N VAL A 99 -19.24 43.38 -7.00
CA VAL A 99 -20.69 43.35 -7.29
C VAL A 99 -21.43 44.61 -6.82
N SER A 100 -20.79 45.47 -6.03
CA SER A 100 -21.29 46.80 -5.64
C SER A 100 -20.64 47.89 -6.47
#